data_AF-A0A1F2YY00-F1
#
_entry.id   AF-A0A1F2YY00-F1
#
_cell.length_a   1.000
_cell.length_b   1.000
_cell.length_c   1.000
_cell.angle_alpha   90.00
_cell.angle_beta   90.00
_cell.angle_gamma   90.00
#
_symmetry.space_group_name_H-M   'P 1'
#
loop_
_entity.id
_entity.type
_entity.pdbx_description
1 polymer ?
#
loop_
_entity_poly.entity_id
_entity_poly.type
_entity_poly.pdbx_seq_one_letter_code
_entity_poly.pdbx_strand_id
1 'polypeptide(L)'
;MSAVPKPQELKRQGQRSWTDAQRAEQAAKLHARKIWLKSTGPRTAQGKLKSSQNARSAGYEERQELKAMCRYLRTQKSYIELIRFYTKQGDRLSPHAQMQMEMRLDFFENELIDIERQMLHGLRFYEILSGNIIPFPTGSPPK
;
A
#
# COMPACT_ATOMS: atom_id res chain seq x y z
N MET A 1 32.31 -19.52 -24.42
CA MET A 1 30.88 -19.44 -24.09
C MET A 1 30.69 -20.00 -22.69
N SER A 2 30.57 -19.13 -21.70
CA SER A 2 30.45 -19.49 -20.28
C SER A 2 29.04 -20.01 -19.98
N ALA A 3 28.95 -21.21 -19.43
CA ALA A 3 27.69 -21.87 -19.09
C ALA A 3 26.90 -21.06 -18.05
N VAL A 4 25.62 -20.81 -18.33
CA VAL A 4 24.69 -20.16 -17.40
C VAL A 4 24.36 -21.16 -16.28
N PRO A 5 24.59 -20.83 -14.99
CA PRO A 5 24.29 -21.74 -13.88
C PRO A 5 22.77 -21.93 -13.73
N LYS A 6 22.35 -23.16 -13.38
CA LYS A 6 20.94 -23.55 -13.24
C LYS A 6 20.28 -22.78 -12.07
N PRO A 7 18.97 -22.47 -12.15
CA PRO A 7 18.26 -21.63 -11.17
C PRO A 7 18.21 -22.17 -9.73
N GLN A 8 18.71 -23.38 -9.47
CA GLN A 8 18.82 -23.95 -8.12
C GLN A 8 20.03 -23.45 -7.31
N GLU A 9 21.01 -22.78 -7.95
CA GLU A 9 22.29 -22.42 -7.32
C GLU A 9 22.34 -21.01 -6.69
N LEU A 10 21.31 -20.19 -6.86
CA LEU A 10 21.23 -18.86 -6.23
C LEU A 10 20.62 -18.93 -4.82
N LYS A 11 21.20 -19.73 -3.92
CA LYS A 11 20.83 -19.68 -2.49
C LYS A 11 21.67 -18.62 -1.78
N ARG A 12 20.99 -17.56 -1.30
CA ARG A 12 21.60 -16.51 -0.46
C ARG A 12 22.28 -17.15 0.76
N GLN A 13 23.58 -16.93 0.92
CA GLN A 13 24.35 -17.37 2.08
C GLN A 13 23.67 -16.85 3.36
N GLY A 14 23.23 -17.77 4.23
CA GLY A 14 22.68 -17.45 5.55
C GLY A 14 21.26 -17.94 5.85
N GLN A 15 20.51 -18.49 4.89
CA GLN A 15 19.17 -19.04 5.15
C GLN A 15 19.19 -20.57 5.12
N ARG A 16 19.23 -21.21 6.30
CA ARG A 16 19.04 -22.67 6.42
C ARG A 16 17.62 -23.02 5.95
N SER A 17 17.52 -23.68 4.80
CA SER A 17 16.25 -24.23 4.32
C SER A 17 15.93 -25.51 5.09
N TRP A 18 14.72 -25.62 5.65
CA TRP A 18 14.27 -26.81 6.35
C TRP A 18 14.05 -27.96 5.37
N THR A 19 14.54 -29.16 5.72
CA THR A 19 14.19 -30.38 4.98
C THR A 19 12.78 -30.84 5.31
N ASP A 20 12.18 -31.65 4.44
CA ASP A 20 10.81 -32.17 4.65
C ASP A 20 10.72 -33.00 5.93
N ALA A 21 11.74 -33.82 6.21
CA ALA A 21 11.85 -34.58 7.44
C ALA A 21 11.89 -33.68 8.69
N GLN A 22 12.64 -32.57 8.64
CA GLN A 22 12.69 -31.60 9.74
C GLN A 22 11.33 -30.91 9.96
N ARG A 23 10.62 -30.59 8.87
CA ARG A 23 9.26 -30.03 8.96
C ARG A 23 8.29 -31.03 9.60
N ALA A 24 8.34 -32.29 9.20
CA ALA A 24 7.49 -33.35 9.74
C ALA A 24 7.77 -33.61 11.23
N GLU A 25 9.05 -33.70 11.62
CA GLU A 25 9.45 -33.89 13.02
C GLU A 25 8.96 -32.73 13.90
N GLN A 26 9.10 -31.50 13.41
CA GLN A 26 8.65 -30.33 14.16
C GLN A 26 7.13 -30.21 14.21
N ALA A 27 6.43 -30.60 13.15
CA ALA A 27 4.97 -30.72 13.18
C ALA A 27 4.54 -31.74 14.25
N ALA A 28 5.16 -32.91 14.30
CA ALA A 28 4.87 -33.93 15.33
C ALA A 28 5.13 -33.39 16.75
N LYS A 29 6.25 -32.68 16.97
CA LYS A 29 6.55 -32.02 18.24
C LYS A 29 5.51 -30.97 18.63
N LEU A 30 5.06 -30.14 17.69
CA LEU A 30 4.00 -29.15 17.92
C LEU A 30 2.67 -29.84 18.25
N HIS A 31 2.32 -30.91 17.53
CA HIS A 31 1.11 -31.70 17.77
C HIS A 31 1.10 -32.41 19.12
N ALA A 32 2.23 -32.96 19.55
CA ALA A 32 2.37 -33.58 20.86
C ALA A 32 2.23 -32.55 21.99
N ARG A 33 2.84 -31.37 21.84
CA ARG A 33 2.81 -30.31 22.85
C ARG A 33 1.47 -29.59 22.97
N LYS A 34 0.64 -29.60 21.90
CA LYS A 34 -0.65 -28.92 21.80
C LYS A 34 -0.63 -27.50 22.38
N ILE A 35 0.42 -26.74 22.08
CA ILE A 35 0.68 -25.43 22.70
C ILE A 35 -0.49 -24.44 22.54
N TRP A 36 -1.31 -24.60 21.50
CA TRP A 36 -2.53 -23.81 21.27
C TRP A 36 -3.60 -24.01 22.35
N LEU A 37 -3.67 -25.18 23.00
CA LEU A 37 -4.58 -25.40 24.14
C LEU A 37 -4.20 -24.56 25.36
N LYS A 38 -2.91 -24.21 25.48
CA LYS A 38 -2.38 -23.31 26.52
C LYS A 38 -2.30 -21.85 26.05
N SER A 39 -2.61 -21.57 24.78
CA SER A 39 -2.57 -20.21 24.25
C SER A 39 -3.73 -19.40 24.83
N THR A 40 -3.46 -18.71 25.93
CA THR A 40 -4.36 -17.72 26.52
C THR A 40 -4.17 -16.40 25.79
N GLY A 41 -4.47 -16.38 24.49
CA GLY A 41 -4.59 -15.13 23.76
C GLY A 41 -5.54 -14.17 24.49
N PRO A 42 -5.43 -12.86 24.27
CA PRO A 42 -6.23 -11.90 25.00
C PRO A 42 -7.73 -12.10 24.76
N ARG A 43 -8.47 -12.45 25.82
CA ARG A 43 -9.93 -12.66 25.76
C ARG A 43 -10.72 -11.36 25.87
N THR A 44 -10.11 -10.31 26.41
CA THR A 44 -10.73 -9.00 26.61
C THR A 44 -10.43 -8.05 25.44
N ALA A 45 -11.30 -7.07 25.20
CA ALA A 45 -11.08 -6.04 24.18
C ALA A 45 -9.77 -5.27 24.42
N GLN A 46 -9.48 -4.91 25.67
CA GLN A 46 -8.22 -4.27 26.06
C GLN A 46 -7.00 -5.15 25.78
N GLY A 47 -7.07 -6.45 26.07
CA GLY A 47 -5.99 -7.37 25.76
C GLY A 47 -5.73 -7.50 24.26
N LYS A 48 -6.80 -7.52 23.45
CA LYS A 48 -6.70 -7.56 21.98
C LYS A 48 -6.05 -6.29 21.46
N LEU A 49 -6.43 -5.13 22.01
CA LEU A 49 -5.81 -3.85 21.66
C LEU A 49 -4.31 -3.86 21.96
N LYS A 50 -3.90 -4.27 23.17
CA LYS A 50 -2.47 -4.41 23.52
C LYS A 50 -1.73 -5.36 22.59
N SER A 51 -2.30 -6.54 22.31
CA SER A 51 -1.67 -7.50 21.39
C SER A 51 -1.55 -6.96 19.97
N SER A 52 -2.46 -6.09 19.52
CA SER A 52 -2.40 -5.45 18.20
C SER A 52 -1.25 -4.45 18.08
N GLN A 53 -0.84 -3.84 19.20
CA GLN A 53 0.26 -2.89 19.27
C GLN A 53 1.64 -3.56 19.21
N ASN A 54 1.76 -4.87 19.44
CA ASN A 54 3.04 -5.59 19.35
C ASN A 54 3.68 -5.52 17.95
N ALA A 55 2.90 -5.21 16.90
CA ALA A 55 3.41 -4.99 15.56
C ALA A 55 4.05 -3.60 15.36
N ARG A 56 3.87 -2.68 16.31
CA ARG A 56 4.41 -1.31 16.29
C ARG A 56 5.83 -1.28 16.85
N SER A 57 6.78 -1.79 16.06
CA SER A 57 8.21 -1.63 16.35
C SER A 57 8.73 -0.25 15.93
N ALA A 58 9.98 0.08 16.28
CA ALA A 58 10.64 1.26 15.73
C ALA A 58 10.54 1.29 14.19
N GLY A 59 10.25 2.47 13.63
CA GLY A 59 10.01 2.63 12.20
C GLY A 59 8.59 2.24 11.73
N TYR A 60 7.66 1.92 12.64
CA TYR A 60 6.31 1.47 12.24
C TYR A 60 5.52 2.57 11.55
N GLU A 61 5.50 3.78 12.11
CA GLU A 61 4.75 4.91 11.56
C GLU A 61 5.31 5.30 10.18
N GLU A 62 6.64 5.38 10.05
CA GLU A 62 7.33 5.66 8.79
C GLU A 62 7.02 4.62 7.71
N ARG A 63 6.88 3.34 8.11
CA ARG A 63 6.43 2.27 7.20
C ARG A 63 4.95 2.41 6.82
N GLN A 64 4.09 2.90 7.71
CA GLN A 64 2.69 3.17 7.37
C GLN A 64 2.57 4.35 6.40
N GLU A 65 3.32 5.42 6.64
CA GLU A 65 3.40 6.58 5.76
C GLU A 65 3.89 6.17 4.36
N LEU A 66 5.00 5.42 4.28
CA LEU A 66 5.51 4.94 3.01
C LEU A 66 4.51 4.05 2.27
N LYS A 67 3.75 3.21 3.00
CA LYS A 67 2.68 2.39 2.42
C LYS A 67 1.54 3.25 1.88
N ALA A 68 1.13 4.28 2.62
CA ALA A 68 0.11 5.21 2.18
C ALA A 68 0.56 5.99 0.93
N MET A 69 1.80 6.49 0.91
CA MET A 69 2.42 7.11 -0.27
C MET A 69 2.45 6.15 -1.47
N CYS A 70 2.89 4.90 -1.27
CA CYS A 70 2.92 3.90 -2.33
C CYS A 70 1.52 3.59 -2.86
N ARG A 71 0.50 3.56 -1.99
CA ARG A 71 -0.90 3.36 -2.39
C ARG A 71 -1.38 4.57 -3.21
N TYR A 72 -1.15 5.79 -2.73
CA TYR A 72 -1.49 7.02 -3.43
C TYR A 72 -0.92 7.04 -4.85
N LEU A 73 0.39 6.81 -5.01
CA LEU A 73 1.06 6.84 -6.32
C LEU A 73 0.52 5.77 -7.28
N ARG A 74 0.16 4.58 -6.77
CA ARG A 74 -0.45 3.52 -7.60
C ARG A 74 -1.86 3.91 -8.04
N THR A 75 -2.68 4.41 -7.13
CA THR A 75 -4.04 4.88 -7.45
C THR A 75 -3.99 6.03 -8.44
N GLN A 76 -3.10 7.00 -8.22
CA GLN A 76 -2.90 8.16 -9.10
C GLN A 76 -2.47 7.72 -10.50
N LYS A 77 -1.55 6.76 -10.60
CA LYS A 77 -1.16 6.17 -11.88
C LYS A 77 -2.37 5.56 -12.61
N SER A 78 -3.16 4.72 -11.92
CA SER A 78 -4.35 4.11 -12.51
C SER A 78 -5.40 5.14 -12.95
N TYR A 79 -5.59 6.20 -12.17
CA TYR A 79 -6.47 7.31 -12.52
C TYR A 79 -6.01 8.03 -13.79
N ILE A 80 -4.72 8.39 -13.87
CA ILE A 80 -4.13 9.05 -15.05
C ILE A 80 -4.23 8.14 -16.29
N GLU A 81 -3.95 6.85 -16.15
CA GLU A 81 -4.08 5.88 -17.24
C GLU A 81 -5.53 5.81 -17.75
N LEU A 82 -6.51 5.81 -16.83
CA LEU A 82 -7.93 5.80 -17.18
C LEU A 82 -8.36 7.08 -17.90
N ILE A 83 -7.98 8.25 -17.39
CA ILE A 83 -8.23 9.54 -18.06
C ILE A 83 -7.59 9.57 -19.45
N ARG A 84 -6.33 9.14 -19.57
CA ARG A 84 -5.63 9.11 -20.86
C ARG A 84 -6.31 8.19 -21.86
N PHE A 85 -6.88 7.08 -21.41
CA PHE A 85 -7.68 6.22 -22.27
C PHE A 85 -8.99 6.92 -22.68
N TYR A 86 -9.72 7.46 -21.69
CA TYR A 86 -11.02 8.09 -21.92
C TYR A 86 -10.92 9.29 -22.86
N THR A 87 -9.94 10.17 -22.66
CA THR A 87 -9.68 11.32 -23.53
C THR A 87 -9.31 10.94 -24.97
N LYS A 88 -8.78 9.73 -25.20
CA LYS A 88 -8.39 9.24 -26.52
C LYS A 88 -9.49 8.46 -27.25
N GLN A 89 -10.34 7.76 -26.52
CA GLN A 89 -11.29 6.79 -27.09
C GLN A 89 -12.74 7.01 -26.63
N GLY A 90 -13.01 7.97 -25.74
CA GLY A 90 -14.29 8.16 -25.06
C GLY A 90 -15.47 8.27 -26.02
N ASP A 91 -15.34 9.07 -27.08
CA ASP A 91 -16.39 9.29 -28.08
C ASP A 91 -16.73 8.04 -28.90
N ARG A 92 -15.85 7.03 -28.90
CA ARG A 92 -16.02 5.77 -29.64
C ARG A 92 -16.64 4.66 -28.79
N LEU A 93 -16.78 4.90 -27.49
CA LEU A 93 -17.33 3.92 -26.55
C LEU A 93 -18.85 3.97 -26.57
N SER A 94 -19.46 2.81 -26.29
CA SER A 94 -20.90 2.75 -25.99
C SER A 94 -21.24 3.62 -24.77
N PRO A 95 -22.43 4.23 -24.70
CA PRO A 95 -22.86 5.01 -23.54
C PRO A 95 -22.74 4.25 -22.21
N HIS A 96 -23.01 2.95 -22.21
CA HIS A 96 -22.82 2.12 -21.01
C HIS A 96 -21.35 2.03 -20.61
N ALA A 97 -20.44 1.87 -21.58
CA ALA A 97 -19.01 1.84 -21.29
C ALA A 97 -18.52 3.20 -20.77
N GLN A 98 -18.98 4.32 -21.33
CA GLN A 98 -18.68 5.67 -20.82
C GLN A 98 -19.09 5.81 -19.35
N MET A 99 -20.34 5.43 -19.01
CA MET A 99 -20.84 5.47 -17.63
C MET A 99 -20.01 4.62 -16.66
N GLN A 100 -19.55 3.44 -17.09
CA GLN A 100 -18.66 2.60 -16.27
C GLN A 100 -17.30 3.27 -16.03
N MET A 101 -16.77 4.00 -17.01
CA MET A 101 -15.50 4.72 -16.85
C MET A 101 -15.65 5.92 -15.92
N GLU A 102 -16.74 6.68 -16.03
CA GLU A 102 -17.06 7.79 -15.14
C GLU A 102 -17.16 7.33 -13.69
N MET A 103 -17.95 6.28 -13.41
CA MET A 103 -18.03 5.69 -12.07
C MET A 103 -16.66 5.25 -11.55
N ARG A 104 -15.78 4.77 -12.44
CA ARG A 104 -14.44 4.33 -12.05
C ARG A 104 -13.50 5.51 -11.78
N LEU A 105 -13.64 6.62 -12.50
CA LEU A 105 -12.93 7.87 -12.23
C LEU A 105 -13.36 8.42 -10.88
N ASP A 106 -14.66 8.51 -10.61
CA ASP A 106 -15.21 8.97 -9.33
C ASP A 106 -14.70 8.10 -8.17
N PHE A 107 -14.67 6.78 -8.36
CA PHE A 107 -14.10 5.87 -7.37
C PHE A 107 -12.64 6.19 -7.06
N PHE A 108 -11.81 6.37 -8.10
CA PHE A 108 -10.40 6.67 -7.91
C PHE A 108 -10.17 8.05 -7.28
N GLU A 109 -10.97 9.05 -7.64
CA GLU A 109 -10.89 10.38 -7.03
C GLU A 109 -11.20 10.33 -5.53
N ASN A 110 -12.28 9.65 -5.15
CA ASN A 110 -12.62 9.44 -3.74
C ASN A 110 -11.52 8.70 -2.98
N GLU A 111 -10.97 7.63 -3.56
CA GLU A 111 -9.87 6.87 -2.96
C GLU A 111 -8.60 7.73 -2.78
N LEU A 112 -8.28 8.60 -3.74
CA LEU A 112 -7.15 9.53 -3.63
C LEU A 112 -7.36 10.50 -2.47
N ILE A 113 -8.55 11.12 -2.40
CA ILE A 113 -8.91 12.05 -1.32
C ILE A 113 -8.80 11.37 0.05
N ASP A 114 -9.28 10.14 0.19
CA ASP A 114 -9.21 9.40 1.45
C ASP A 114 -7.77 9.10 1.86
N ILE A 115 -6.92 8.72 0.91
CA ILE A 115 -5.49 8.48 1.17
C ILE A 115 -4.79 9.78 1.58
N GLU A 116 -5.08 10.91 0.91
CA GLU A 116 -4.52 12.22 1.26
C GLU A 116 -4.88 12.59 2.70
N ARG A 117 -6.16 12.49 3.06
CA ARG A 117 -6.63 12.75 4.42
C ARG A 117 -5.94 11.86 5.43
N GLN A 118 -5.75 10.58 5.12
CA GLN A 118 -5.05 9.65 6.00
C GLN A 118 -3.58 10.03 6.21
N MET A 119 -2.90 10.49 5.15
CA MET A 119 -1.49 10.87 5.20
C MET A 119 -1.25 12.22 5.90
N LEU A 120 -2.19 13.15 5.77
CA LEU A 120 -2.03 14.55 6.17
C LEU A 120 -2.90 14.93 7.38
N HIS A 121 -3.21 13.95 8.24
CA HIS A 121 -4.00 14.15 9.46
C HIS A 121 -5.35 14.87 9.24
N GLY A 122 -6.01 14.57 8.11
CA GLY A 122 -7.33 15.09 7.76
C GLY A 122 -7.33 16.27 6.79
N LEU A 123 -6.16 16.78 6.40
CA LEU A 123 -6.03 17.85 5.40
C LEU A 123 -5.84 17.28 3.98
N ARG A 124 -6.20 18.06 2.96
CA ARG A 124 -5.88 17.77 1.55
C ARG A 124 -4.58 18.48 1.14
N PHE A 125 -3.88 17.97 0.12
CA PHE A 125 -2.59 18.54 -0.29
C PHE A 125 -2.68 20.03 -0.66
N TYR A 126 -3.73 20.45 -1.37
CA TYR A 126 -3.89 21.86 -1.75
C TYR A 126 -4.16 22.78 -0.54
N GLU A 127 -4.70 22.26 0.56
CA GLU A 127 -4.93 23.06 1.78
C GLU A 127 -3.59 23.41 2.43
N ILE A 128 -2.65 22.46 2.42
CA ILE A 128 -1.27 22.68 2.88
C ILE A 128 -0.51 23.64 1.95
N LEU A 129 -0.68 23.47 0.63
CA LEU A 129 0.03 24.29 -0.36
C LEU A 129 -0.51 25.73 -0.41
N SER A 130 -1.82 25.92 -0.20
CA SER A 130 -2.46 27.25 -0.24
C SER A 130 -1.91 28.24 0.80
N GLY A 131 -1.39 27.75 1.93
CA GLY A 131 -0.69 28.59 2.92
C GLY A 131 0.73 29.01 2.53
N ASN A 132 1.31 28.38 1.50
CA ASN A 132 2.70 28.58 1.06
C ASN A 132 2.82 29.13 -0.38
N ILE A 133 1.72 29.56 -0.99
CA ILE A 133 1.76 30.22 -2.30
C ILE A 133 2.39 31.60 -2.09
N ILE A 134 3.67 31.75 -2.44
CA ILE A 134 4.28 33.07 -2.63
C ILE A 134 3.53 33.71 -3.80
N PRO A 135 2.74 34.79 -3.60
CA PRO A 135 2.11 35.46 -4.71
C PRO A 135 3.22 35.98 -5.63
N PHE A 136 3.15 35.64 -6.92
CA PHE A 136 4.02 36.27 -7.91
C PHE A 136 3.81 37.79 -7.83
N PRO A 137 4.86 38.60 -7.67
CA PRO A 137 4.69 40.05 -7.64
C PRO A 137 4.10 40.48 -8.99
N THR A 138 2.90 41.06 -8.95
CA THR A 138 2.26 41.67 -10.11
C THR A 138 3.00 42.97 -10.41
N GLY A 139 4.18 42.86 -11.02
CA GLY A 139 4.90 44.02 -11.55
C GLY A 139 4.07 44.62 -12.67
N SER A 140 3.52 45.82 -12.45
CA SER A 140 2.91 46.60 -13.52
C SER A 140 3.91 46.76 -14.67
N PRO A 141 3.51 46.55 -15.93
CA PRO A 141 4.42 46.72 -17.06
C PRO A 141 4.95 48.16 -17.08
N PRO A 142 6.24 48.38 -17.42
CA PRO A 142 6.81 49.71 -17.52
C PRO A 142 6.07 50.52 -18.60
N LYS A 143 5.84 51.81 -18.29
CA LYS A 143 5.16 52.79 -19.15
C LYS A 143 5.93 53.09 -20.42
#